data_AF-A0A0B1P028-F1
#
_entry.id   AF-A0A0B1P028-F1
#
_cell.length_a   1.000
_cell.length_b   1.000
_cell.length_c   1.000
_cell.angle_alpha   90.00
_cell.angle_beta   90.00
_cell.angle_gamma   90.00
#
_symmetry.space_group_name_H-M   'P 1'
#
loop_
_entity.id
_entity.type
_entity.pdbx_description
1 polymer ?
#
loop_
_entity_poly.entity_id
_entity_poly.type
_entity_poly.pdbx_seq_one_letter_code
_entity_poly.pdbx_strand_id
1 'polypeptide(L)'
;MAPRLQVSVPNLNYFPTTQLFVLAIVRLAEPIALTSIFPYSWELVKRFGVGDEKHASFYSGLLISAFSLAEALTGMFWGSLSDKVGRKPILLCGCAGTILSLLIVGTAQNFWVALAGRALGGILNGNIAVIQTVVGELVTCPQHEPRAYSVMPFVWSLGTIIGPAIGGTFVDPSTSFPHFFSPHGIFARFPYLLSNLICACILMISIITGYIFLEETHPKMRPFCSLTRPSFLPDGISINITSTNLHKNLKVQETRLKTYGTCDSQDNRVSIKKPNGTRDQPRIFTKRITSLVIAIGIFSYHSMTYDQLLPIFFEDKPANLFVAGATGFMGFQSCGGLGLSVQQVGIIMSVDGLIALVVQAGVFPFVAAYFGIRRIFLVASLFHPVTFLMTSFLVYLPPRWLSIAIYLCLTVRNLLSIIAFSALLILLKEATPSTKVLGKVNGLAASVGSACRTVAPPVAGYLYSQGSDLNFGPLAWYVSAFIAEIGAIQAFVMRSQATQDHGGVWNIEEVSTLVNSSLNSSDDERDHESIYGTGCDSDTCTSEEIFQVRYHNYS
;
A
#
# COMPACT_ATOMS: atom_id res chain seq x y z
N MET A 1 16.11 1.86 -54.12
CA MET A 1 16.74 1.48 -52.84
C MET A 1 15.89 2.08 -51.73
N ALA A 2 14.90 1.34 -51.23
CA ALA A 2 14.02 1.82 -50.15
C ALA A 2 14.76 1.69 -48.81
N PRO A 3 14.74 2.70 -47.93
CA PRO A 3 15.41 2.62 -46.65
C PRO A 3 14.76 1.52 -45.80
N ARG A 4 15.54 0.51 -45.42
CA ARG A 4 15.14 -0.45 -44.39
C ARG A 4 14.99 0.32 -43.08
N LEU A 5 13.75 0.62 -42.70
CA LEU A 5 13.41 1.02 -41.34
C LEU A 5 13.86 -0.11 -40.41
N GLN A 6 15.00 0.08 -39.74
CA GLN A 6 15.40 -0.75 -38.62
C GLN A 6 14.34 -0.57 -37.54
N VAL A 7 13.41 -1.52 -37.45
CA VAL A 7 12.53 -1.65 -36.30
C VAL A 7 13.43 -2.06 -35.15
N SER A 8 13.73 -1.11 -34.26
CA SER A 8 14.44 -1.40 -33.02
C SER A 8 13.63 -2.45 -32.25
N VAL A 9 14.21 -3.61 -32.03
CA VAL A 9 13.65 -4.61 -31.13
C VAL A 9 13.57 -3.94 -29.75
N PRO A 10 12.38 -3.81 -29.13
CA PRO A 10 12.28 -3.20 -27.82
C PRO A 10 13.15 -4.02 -26.86
N ASN A 11 14.12 -3.34 -26.24
CA ASN A 11 15.04 -3.97 -25.31
C ASN A 11 14.22 -4.53 -24.14
N LEU A 12 14.07 -5.86 -24.07
CA LEU A 12 13.26 -6.54 -23.05
C LEU A 12 13.80 -6.35 -21.62
N ASN A 13 14.91 -5.64 -21.43
CA ASN A 13 15.49 -5.28 -20.14
C ASN A 13 15.36 -3.77 -19.82
N TYR A 14 14.64 -2.99 -20.64
CA TYR A 14 14.50 -1.54 -20.48
C TYR A 14 13.67 -1.19 -19.25
N PHE A 15 14.23 -0.35 -18.36
CA PHE A 15 13.51 0.22 -17.22
C PHE A 15 12.97 1.61 -17.59
N PRO A 16 11.65 1.85 -17.52
CA PRO A 16 11.03 3.10 -17.97
C PRO A 16 11.20 4.24 -16.94
N THR A 17 12.45 4.61 -16.64
CA THR A 17 12.79 5.59 -15.59
C THR A 17 12.07 6.92 -15.77
N THR A 18 12.05 7.47 -16.98
CA THR A 18 11.45 8.78 -17.26
C THR A 18 9.94 8.79 -17.03
N GLN A 19 9.24 7.76 -17.53
CA GLN A 19 7.78 7.65 -17.34
C GLN A 19 7.41 7.41 -15.88
N LEU A 20 8.18 6.58 -15.15
CA LEU A 20 7.99 6.38 -13.72
C LEU A 20 8.26 7.66 -12.90
N PHE A 21 9.24 8.47 -13.31
CA PHE A 21 9.53 9.75 -12.65
C PHE A 21 8.41 10.77 -12.87
N VAL A 22 7.90 10.90 -14.09
CA VAL A 22 6.74 11.77 -14.39
C VAL A 22 5.51 11.30 -13.60
N LEU A 23 5.26 9.98 -13.59
CA LEU A 23 4.18 9.39 -12.79
C LEU A 23 4.34 9.67 -11.30
N ALA A 24 5.57 9.64 -10.77
CA ALA A 24 5.86 9.98 -9.39
C ALA A 24 5.55 11.45 -9.06
N ILE A 25 5.84 12.38 -9.98
CA ILE A 25 5.46 13.81 -9.83
C ILE A 25 3.94 13.96 -9.81
N VAL A 26 3.23 13.33 -10.75
CA VAL A 26 1.75 13.37 -10.78
C VAL A 26 1.17 12.76 -9.51
N ARG A 27 1.77 11.65 -9.03
CA ARG A 27 1.36 10.97 -7.80
C ARG A 27 1.60 11.83 -6.57
N LEU A 28 2.68 12.61 -6.51
CA LEU A 28 3.10 13.38 -5.34
C LEU A 28 2.04 14.38 -4.88
N ALA A 29 1.28 14.91 -5.82
CA ALA A 29 0.30 15.96 -5.55
C ALA A 29 -0.83 15.48 -4.61
N GLU A 30 -1.27 14.23 -4.75
CA GLU A 30 -2.39 13.70 -3.95
C GLU A 30 -2.04 13.49 -2.47
N PRO A 31 -0.94 12.82 -2.09
CA PRO A 31 -0.47 12.76 -0.71
C PRO A 31 -0.30 14.14 -0.06
N ILE A 32 0.15 15.15 -0.80
CA ILE A 32 0.24 16.54 -0.30
C ILE A 32 -1.15 17.05 0.09
N ALA A 33 -2.14 16.95 -0.81
CA ALA A 33 -3.50 17.42 -0.57
C ALA A 33 -4.23 16.64 0.55
N LEU A 34 -3.95 15.35 0.66
CA LEU A 34 -4.54 14.49 1.69
C LEU A 34 -4.04 14.84 3.09
N THR A 35 -2.73 15.06 3.21
CA THR A 35 -2.06 15.24 4.51
C THR A 35 -2.01 16.69 4.96
N SER A 36 -2.19 17.67 4.05
CA SER A 36 -2.15 19.09 4.39
C SER A 36 -3.21 19.53 5.37
N ILE A 37 -4.34 18.83 5.47
CA ILE A 37 -5.42 19.21 6.40
C ILE A 37 -5.18 18.78 7.84
N PHE A 38 -4.34 17.77 8.07
CA PHE A 38 -4.20 17.19 9.41
C PHE A 38 -3.81 18.21 10.50
N PRO A 39 -2.88 19.16 10.25
CA PRO A 39 -2.50 20.15 11.26
C PRO A 39 -3.56 21.20 11.58
N TYR A 40 -4.65 21.29 10.82
CA TYR A 40 -5.63 22.36 11.00
C TYR A 40 -7.09 21.89 10.98
N SER A 41 -7.33 20.60 10.75
CA SER A 41 -8.69 20.04 10.62
C SER A 41 -9.53 20.27 11.86
N TRP A 42 -8.92 20.16 13.04
CA TRP A 42 -9.59 20.34 14.32
C TRP A 42 -9.90 21.80 14.60
N GLU A 43 -8.91 22.69 14.44
CA GLU A 43 -9.10 24.14 14.53
C GLU A 43 -10.16 24.66 13.54
N LEU A 44 -10.15 24.16 12.29
CA LEU A 44 -11.16 24.47 11.28
C LEU A 44 -12.58 24.14 11.76
N VAL A 45 -12.77 22.97 12.36
CA VAL A 45 -14.07 22.52 12.87
C VAL A 45 -14.52 23.35 14.07
N LYS A 46 -13.61 23.67 15.00
CA LYS A 46 -13.92 24.56 16.14
C LYS A 46 -14.43 25.92 15.67
N ARG A 47 -13.80 26.49 14.62
CA ARG A 47 -14.22 27.78 14.06
C ARG A 47 -15.57 27.77 13.38
N PHE A 48 -15.97 26.64 12.80
CA PHE A 48 -17.31 26.50 12.24
C PHE A 48 -18.41 26.39 13.31
N GLY A 49 -18.05 26.18 14.58
CA GLY A 49 -19.01 26.10 15.68
C GLY A 49 -20.07 25.01 15.47
N VAL A 50 -19.69 23.89 14.86
CA VAL A 50 -20.61 22.77 14.61
C VAL A 50 -20.75 21.91 15.85
N GLY A 51 -21.96 21.85 16.40
CA GLY A 51 -22.21 21.19 17.69
C GLY A 51 -21.47 21.89 18.84
N ASP A 52 -21.06 21.12 19.84
CA ASP A 52 -20.26 21.63 20.96
C ASP A 52 -18.76 21.58 20.65
N GLU A 53 -17.97 22.53 21.16
CA GLU A 53 -16.49 22.56 21.04
C GLU A 53 -15.87 21.22 21.48
N LYS A 54 -16.50 20.56 22.46
CA LYS A 54 -16.12 19.22 22.97
C LYS A 54 -16.17 18.12 21.91
N HIS A 55 -17.09 18.21 20.96
CA HIS A 55 -17.26 17.23 19.88
C HIS A 55 -16.48 17.59 18.61
N ALA A 56 -15.69 18.67 18.63
CA ALA A 56 -14.88 19.08 17.47
C ALA A 56 -13.94 17.97 16.99
N SER A 57 -13.41 17.14 17.89
CA SER A 57 -12.56 15.99 17.55
C SER A 57 -13.29 14.94 16.72
N PHE A 58 -14.57 14.66 17.03
CA PHE A 58 -15.42 13.76 16.26
C PHE A 58 -15.71 14.30 14.85
N TYR A 59 -16.13 15.57 14.75
CA TYR A 59 -16.41 16.22 13.48
C TYR A 59 -15.16 16.39 12.61
N SER A 60 -13.99 16.63 13.21
CA SER A 60 -12.71 16.61 12.49
C SER A 60 -12.41 15.22 11.93
N GLY A 61 -12.71 14.16 12.69
CA GLY A 61 -12.63 12.79 12.21
C GLY A 61 -13.55 12.54 11.01
N LEU A 62 -14.80 12.99 11.08
CA LEU A 62 -15.74 12.89 9.95
C LEU A 62 -15.23 13.60 8.69
N LEU A 63 -14.65 14.80 8.85
CA LEU A 63 -14.11 15.58 7.75
C LEU A 63 -12.99 14.84 7.00
N ILE A 64 -12.11 14.16 7.75
CA ILE A 64 -10.99 13.40 7.18
C ILE A 64 -11.47 12.09 6.57
N SER A 65 -12.37 11.38 7.24
CA SER A 65 -12.96 10.14 6.75
C SER A 65 -13.81 10.31 5.51
N ALA A 66 -14.46 11.46 5.30
CA ALA A 66 -15.31 11.69 4.15
C ALA A 66 -14.58 11.51 2.81
N PHE A 67 -13.30 11.92 2.75
CA PHE A 67 -12.47 11.72 1.56
C PHE A 67 -12.22 10.22 1.33
N SER A 68 -11.71 9.50 2.34
CA SER A 68 -11.38 8.09 2.22
C SER A 68 -12.61 7.21 1.97
N LEU A 69 -13.76 7.54 2.58
CA LEU A 69 -15.03 6.87 2.33
C LEU A 69 -15.44 7.01 0.86
N ALA A 70 -15.46 8.25 0.37
CA ALA A 70 -15.84 8.55 -1.00
C ALA A 70 -14.90 7.86 -2.01
N GLU A 71 -13.59 7.93 -1.78
CA GLU A 71 -12.58 7.25 -2.59
C GLU A 71 -12.74 5.73 -2.57
N ALA A 72 -13.04 5.13 -1.41
CA ALA A 72 -13.27 3.70 -1.30
C ALA A 72 -14.47 3.23 -2.14
N LEU A 73 -15.55 4.02 -2.14
CA LEU A 73 -16.78 3.72 -2.86
C LEU A 73 -16.63 3.89 -4.38
N THR A 74 -15.84 4.87 -4.82
CA THR A 74 -15.66 5.17 -6.26
C THR A 74 -14.42 4.52 -6.88
N GLY A 75 -13.48 3.98 -6.09
CA GLY A 75 -12.23 3.43 -6.60
C GLY A 75 -12.38 2.33 -7.64
N MET A 76 -13.34 1.40 -7.45
CA MET A 76 -13.63 0.36 -8.44
C MET A 76 -14.23 0.93 -9.74
N PHE A 77 -15.08 1.95 -9.61
CA PHE A 77 -15.67 2.64 -10.75
C PHE A 77 -14.57 3.31 -11.60
N TRP A 78 -13.64 4.04 -10.98
CA TRP A 78 -12.54 4.69 -11.69
C TRP A 78 -11.54 3.70 -12.30
N GLY A 79 -11.27 2.58 -11.63
CA GLY A 79 -10.48 1.50 -12.20
C GLY A 79 -11.08 0.99 -13.52
N SER A 80 -12.37 0.64 -13.50
CA SER A 80 -13.08 0.18 -14.71
C SER A 80 -13.21 1.27 -15.77
N LEU A 81 -13.42 2.53 -15.37
CA LEU A 81 -13.51 3.64 -16.31
C LEU A 81 -12.16 3.87 -17.00
N SER A 82 -11.04 3.72 -16.29
CA SER A 82 -9.70 3.83 -16.86
C SER A 82 -9.40 2.73 -17.88
N ASP A 83 -10.02 1.55 -17.76
CA ASP A 83 -9.92 0.48 -18.78
C ASP A 83 -10.67 0.84 -20.09
N LYS A 84 -11.64 1.76 -20.01
CA LYS A 84 -12.47 2.15 -21.15
C LYS A 84 -12.01 3.44 -21.81
N VAL A 85 -11.54 4.41 -21.02
CA VAL A 85 -11.21 5.78 -21.45
C VAL A 85 -9.71 5.98 -21.63
N GLY A 86 -8.88 5.19 -20.94
CA GLY A 86 -7.43 5.35 -20.87
C GLY A 86 -6.97 5.70 -19.45
N ARG A 87 -5.69 5.43 -19.14
CA ARG A 87 -5.11 5.68 -17.81
C ARG A 87 -4.82 7.15 -17.60
N LYS A 88 -4.19 7.80 -18.59
CA LYS A 88 -3.76 9.20 -18.51
C LYS A 88 -4.92 10.17 -18.26
N PRO A 89 -6.03 10.16 -19.02
CA PRO A 89 -7.11 11.12 -18.81
C PRO A 89 -7.79 10.95 -17.45
N ILE A 90 -7.96 9.71 -16.97
CA ILE A 90 -8.57 9.44 -15.66
C ILE A 90 -7.66 9.91 -14.52
N LEU A 91 -6.35 9.68 -14.62
CA LEU A 91 -5.36 10.16 -13.64
C LEU A 91 -5.40 11.69 -13.48
N LEU A 92 -5.42 12.41 -14.61
CA LEU A 92 -5.46 13.88 -14.61
C LEU A 92 -6.80 14.41 -14.12
N CYS A 93 -7.91 13.75 -14.46
CA CYS A 93 -9.23 14.08 -13.94
C CYS A 93 -9.30 13.95 -12.42
N GLY A 94 -8.71 12.90 -11.83
CA GLY A 94 -8.64 12.75 -10.37
C GLY A 94 -7.83 13.84 -9.67
N CYS A 95 -6.73 14.28 -10.29
CA CYS A 95 -5.97 15.43 -9.80
C CYS A 95 -6.81 16.73 -9.87
N ALA A 96 -7.54 16.96 -10.96
CA ALA A 96 -8.42 18.11 -11.10
C ALA A 96 -9.57 18.11 -10.08
N GLY A 97 -10.15 16.94 -9.80
CA GLY A 97 -11.14 16.76 -8.73
C GLY A 97 -10.58 17.09 -7.34
N THR A 98 -9.32 16.76 -7.10
CA THR A 98 -8.63 17.11 -5.84
C THR A 98 -8.39 18.62 -5.74
N ILE A 99 -8.03 19.30 -6.83
CA ILE A 99 -7.95 20.78 -6.86
C ILE A 99 -9.30 21.38 -6.50
N LEU A 100 -10.39 20.91 -7.13
CA LEU A 100 -11.74 21.39 -6.85
C LEU A 100 -12.10 21.22 -5.36
N SER A 101 -11.76 20.06 -4.78
CA SER A 101 -11.95 19.80 -3.35
C SER A 101 -11.21 20.79 -2.46
N LEU A 102 -9.92 21.06 -2.73
CA LEU A 102 -9.11 22.01 -1.97
C LEU A 102 -9.68 23.44 -2.05
N LEU A 103 -10.14 23.86 -3.21
CA LEU A 103 -10.75 25.19 -3.38
C LEU A 103 -12.07 25.32 -2.61
N ILE A 104 -12.90 24.28 -2.61
CA ILE A 104 -14.16 24.26 -1.83
C ILE A 104 -13.86 24.31 -0.33
N VAL A 105 -12.92 23.48 0.16
CA VAL A 105 -12.54 23.47 1.58
C VAL A 105 -11.90 24.80 1.98
N GLY A 106 -11.04 25.38 1.14
CA GLY A 106 -10.39 26.66 1.41
C GLY A 106 -11.36 27.84 1.45
N THR A 107 -12.50 27.76 0.76
CA THR A 107 -13.56 28.79 0.74
C THR A 107 -14.78 28.42 1.60
N ALA A 108 -14.71 27.34 2.39
CA ALA A 108 -15.82 26.87 3.20
C ALA A 108 -16.15 27.86 4.34
N GLN A 109 -17.44 28.15 4.52
CA GLN A 109 -17.95 29.01 5.60
C GLN A 109 -18.69 28.24 6.69
N ASN A 110 -18.90 26.95 6.47
CA ASN A 110 -19.53 26.06 7.43
C ASN A 110 -18.98 24.65 7.25
N PHE A 111 -19.19 23.82 8.28
CA PHE A 111 -18.71 22.44 8.32
C PHE A 111 -19.22 21.61 7.14
N TRP A 112 -20.50 21.75 6.78
CA TRP A 112 -21.12 20.93 5.73
C TRP A 112 -20.55 21.20 4.33
N VAL A 113 -20.20 22.45 4.02
CA VAL A 113 -19.52 22.80 2.77
C VAL A 113 -18.11 22.20 2.74
N ALA A 114 -17.37 22.25 3.85
CA ALA A 114 -16.05 21.61 3.94
C ALA A 114 -16.16 20.08 3.78
N LEU A 115 -17.15 19.46 4.43
CA LEU A 115 -17.43 18.03 4.34
C LEU A 115 -17.81 17.61 2.91
N ALA A 116 -18.69 18.38 2.25
CA ALA A 116 -19.07 18.15 0.86
C ALA A 116 -17.87 18.32 -0.09
N GLY A 117 -17.02 19.34 0.14
CA GLY A 117 -15.77 19.51 -0.60
C GLY A 117 -14.86 18.29 -0.47
N ARG A 118 -14.72 17.73 0.74
CA ARG A 118 -13.94 16.52 1.00
C ARG A 118 -14.50 15.27 0.34
N ALA A 119 -15.80 15.05 0.45
CA ALA A 119 -16.49 13.95 -0.21
C ALA A 119 -16.36 14.05 -1.73
N LEU A 120 -16.54 15.25 -2.31
CA LEU A 120 -16.37 15.47 -3.75
C LEU A 120 -14.94 15.17 -4.21
N GLY A 121 -13.94 15.55 -3.41
CA GLY A 121 -12.54 15.21 -3.66
C GLY A 121 -12.32 13.70 -3.75
N GLY A 122 -12.83 12.93 -2.80
CA GLY A 122 -12.74 11.46 -2.83
C GLY A 122 -13.56 10.84 -3.97
N ILE A 123 -14.76 11.36 -4.26
CA ILE A 123 -15.61 10.86 -5.35
C ILE A 123 -14.88 10.99 -6.68
N LEU A 124 -14.21 12.12 -6.91
CA LEU A 124 -13.52 12.40 -8.16
C LEU A 124 -12.11 11.78 -8.23
N ASN A 125 -11.56 11.29 -7.12
CA ASN A 125 -10.19 10.81 -7.05
C ASN A 125 -10.10 9.27 -7.00
N GLY A 126 -9.94 8.65 -8.17
CA GLY A 126 -9.68 7.21 -8.30
C GLY A 126 -8.21 6.85 -8.53
N ASN A 127 -7.29 7.77 -8.29
CA ASN A 127 -5.91 7.68 -8.76
C ASN A 127 -5.12 6.52 -8.13
N ILE A 128 -5.41 6.16 -6.86
CA ILE A 128 -4.72 5.04 -6.19
C ILE A 128 -4.82 3.75 -7.01
N ALA A 129 -6.03 3.43 -7.50
CA ALA A 129 -6.27 2.21 -8.28
C ALA A 129 -5.63 2.29 -9.68
N VAL A 130 -5.76 3.44 -10.35
CA VAL A 130 -5.27 3.63 -11.72
C VAL A 130 -3.74 3.58 -11.76
N ILE A 131 -3.05 4.18 -10.79
CA ILE A 131 -1.59 4.24 -10.78
C ILE A 131 -0.95 2.86 -10.58
N GLN A 132 -1.54 2.00 -9.73
CA GLN A 132 -1.07 0.63 -9.56
C GLN A 132 -1.09 -0.14 -10.89
N THR A 133 -2.11 0.13 -11.72
CA THR A 133 -2.24 -0.42 -13.08
C THR A 133 -1.23 0.21 -14.04
N VAL A 134 -1.04 1.54 -14.01
CA VAL A 134 -0.03 2.24 -14.85
C VAL A 134 1.38 1.72 -14.58
N VAL A 135 1.77 1.57 -13.30
CA VAL A 135 3.09 1.02 -12.93
C VAL A 135 3.25 -0.40 -13.46
N GLY A 136 2.23 -1.26 -13.31
CA GLY A 136 2.25 -2.62 -13.82
C GLY A 136 2.28 -2.70 -15.37
N GLU A 137 1.65 -1.76 -16.06
CA GLU A 137 1.64 -1.67 -17.53
C GLU A 137 2.94 -1.08 -18.10
N LEU A 138 3.63 -0.20 -17.36
CA LEU A 138 4.93 0.36 -17.72
C LEU A 138 6.05 -0.65 -17.58
N VAL A 139 6.02 -1.46 -16.52
CA VAL A 139 7.10 -2.39 -16.19
C VAL A 139 6.80 -3.76 -16.78
N THR A 140 7.37 -4.03 -17.95
CA THR A 140 7.21 -5.31 -18.65
C THR A 140 8.10 -6.43 -18.08
N CYS A 141 9.17 -6.06 -17.37
CA CYS A 141 10.18 -6.97 -16.86
C CYS A 141 9.86 -7.35 -15.39
N PRO A 142 9.59 -8.63 -15.07
CA PRO A 142 9.31 -9.05 -13.69
C PRO A 142 10.42 -8.72 -12.68
N GLN A 143 11.68 -8.67 -13.15
CA GLN A 143 12.85 -8.34 -12.32
C GLN A 143 12.85 -6.88 -11.84
N HIS A 144 12.26 -5.97 -12.64
CA HIS A 144 12.21 -4.54 -12.33
C HIS A 144 10.95 -4.12 -11.55
N GLU A 145 9.96 -5.01 -11.50
CA GLU A 145 8.67 -4.78 -10.84
C GLU A 145 8.81 -4.36 -9.36
N PRO A 146 9.64 -5.02 -8.51
CA PRO A 146 9.81 -4.61 -7.12
C PRO A 146 10.36 -3.19 -6.98
N ARG A 147 11.30 -2.81 -7.85
CA ARG A 147 11.94 -1.47 -7.85
C ARG A 147 10.95 -0.38 -8.26
N ALA A 148 10.04 -0.66 -9.18
CA ALA A 148 9.02 0.30 -9.58
C ALA A 148 7.95 0.49 -8.49
N TYR A 149 7.50 -0.61 -7.87
CA TYR A 149 6.54 -0.51 -6.77
C TYR A 149 7.11 0.17 -5.52
N SER A 150 8.43 0.14 -5.29
CA SER A 150 9.05 0.89 -4.18
C SER A 150 9.01 2.41 -4.33
N VAL A 151 8.77 2.93 -5.54
CA VAL A 151 8.62 4.39 -5.77
C VAL A 151 7.34 4.91 -5.10
N MET A 152 6.28 4.08 -5.03
CA MET A 152 4.98 4.50 -4.52
C MET A 152 5.00 4.91 -3.03
N PRO A 153 5.58 4.11 -2.10
CA PRO A 153 5.76 4.52 -0.72
C PRO A 153 6.69 5.73 -0.54
N PHE A 154 7.69 5.90 -1.41
CA PHE A 154 8.60 7.06 -1.37
C PHE A 154 7.84 8.36 -1.66
N VAL A 155 7.02 8.37 -2.71
CA VAL A 155 6.19 9.53 -3.07
C VAL A 155 5.19 9.87 -1.96
N TRP A 156 4.60 8.86 -1.33
CA TRP A 156 3.73 9.07 -0.15
C TRP A 156 4.47 9.77 0.99
N SER A 157 5.69 9.31 1.30
CA SER A 157 6.53 9.91 2.35
C SER A 157 6.85 11.38 2.06
N LEU A 158 7.18 11.70 0.80
CA LEU A 158 7.43 13.08 0.40
C LEU A 158 6.18 13.97 0.55
N GLY A 159 5.01 13.41 0.26
CA GLY A 159 3.73 14.07 0.52
C GLY A 159 3.49 14.35 2.00
N THR A 160 3.78 13.39 2.88
CA THR A 160 3.66 13.57 4.34
C THR A 160 4.66 14.59 4.92
N ILE A 161 5.73 14.93 4.19
CA ILE A 161 6.64 16.01 4.56
C ILE A 161 6.06 17.36 4.14
N ILE A 162 5.68 17.48 2.86
CA ILE A 162 5.30 18.76 2.24
C ILE A 162 3.88 19.18 2.66
N GLY A 163 2.94 18.24 2.73
CA GLY A 163 1.54 18.50 3.04
C GLY A 163 1.36 19.21 4.38
N PRO A 164 1.76 18.61 5.52
CA PRO A 164 1.64 19.25 6.82
C PRO A 164 2.45 20.54 6.97
N ALA A 165 3.59 20.68 6.28
CA ALA A 165 4.34 21.94 6.27
C ALA A 165 3.51 23.08 5.66
N ILE A 166 2.87 22.85 4.52
CA ILE A 166 1.96 23.83 3.89
C ILE A 166 0.73 24.04 4.77
N GLY A 167 0.17 22.93 5.24
CA GLY A 167 -0.99 22.83 6.12
C GLY A 167 -0.89 23.66 7.38
N GLY A 168 0.23 23.62 8.10
CA GLY A 168 0.42 24.38 9.33
C GLY A 168 0.89 25.81 9.11
N THR A 169 1.83 26.04 8.18
CA THR A 169 2.52 27.33 8.06
C THR A 169 1.63 28.42 7.44
N PHE A 170 0.82 28.08 6.44
CA PHE A 170 0.06 29.06 5.65
C PHE A 170 -1.41 29.21 6.08
N VAL A 171 -1.75 28.75 7.28
CA VAL A 171 -3.05 28.97 7.89
C VAL A 171 -3.06 30.32 8.61
N ASP A 172 -4.22 30.97 8.61
CA ASP A 172 -4.43 32.29 9.20
C ASP A 172 -3.42 33.34 8.73
N PRO A 173 -3.28 33.59 7.42
CA PRO A 173 -2.24 34.48 6.92
C PRO A 173 -2.38 35.93 7.43
N SER A 174 -3.59 36.37 7.81
CA SER A 174 -3.81 37.70 8.41
C SER A 174 -3.18 37.84 9.80
N THR A 175 -3.04 36.76 10.57
CA THR A 175 -2.36 36.76 11.88
C THR A 175 -0.93 36.29 11.78
N SER A 176 -0.66 35.29 10.94
CA SER A 176 0.67 34.70 10.71
C SER A 176 1.61 35.63 9.93
N PHE A 177 1.08 36.39 8.97
CA PHE A 177 1.86 37.27 8.07
C PHE A 177 1.22 38.67 7.95
N PRO A 178 1.12 39.44 9.06
CA PRO A 178 0.36 40.70 9.11
C PRO A 178 0.94 41.81 8.21
N HIS A 179 2.22 41.71 7.82
CA HIS A 179 2.83 42.64 6.86
C HIS A 179 2.35 42.44 5.42
N PHE A 180 1.95 41.23 5.04
CA PHE A 180 1.55 40.90 3.66
C PHE A 180 0.04 40.82 3.48
N PHE A 181 -0.71 40.53 4.55
CA PHE A 181 -2.15 40.30 4.48
C PHE A 181 -2.92 41.22 5.42
N SER A 182 -3.88 41.95 4.87
CA SER A 182 -4.77 42.83 5.64
C SER A 182 -5.71 42.01 6.55
N PRO A 183 -5.95 42.46 7.80
CA PRO A 183 -6.96 41.87 8.70
C PRO A 183 -8.40 41.91 8.17
N HIS A 184 -8.69 42.72 7.14
CA HIS A 184 -10.03 42.84 6.55
C HIS A 184 -10.10 42.23 5.13
N GLY A 185 -9.05 41.53 4.70
CA GLY A 185 -8.96 40.94 3.36
C GLY A 185 -9.71 39.61 3.20
N ILE A 186 -9.71 39.08 1.97
CA ILE A 186 -10.30 37.77 1.65
C ILE A 186 -9.74 36.64 2.50
N PHE A 187 -8.45 36.69 2.83
CA PHE A 187 -7.80 35.67 3.64
C PHE A 187 -8.09 35.79 5.14
N ALA A 188 -8.60 36.93 5.61
CA ALA A 188 -9.15 37.01 6.97
C ALA A 188 -10.55 36.38 7.04
N ARG A 189 -11.34 36.50 5.95
CA ARG A 189 -12.63 35.82 5.81
C ARG A 189 -12.48 34.31 5.60
N PHE A 190 -11.45 33.90 4.86
CA PHE A 190 -11.15 32.51 4.53
C PHE A 190 -9.71 32.15 4.95
N PRO A 191 -9.49 31.81 6.24
CA PRO A 191 -8.15 31.70 6.79
C PRO A 191 -7.35 30.48 6.31
N TYR A 192 -8.05 29.47 5.79
CA TYR A 192 -7.45 28.25 5.25
C TYR A 192 -7.27 28.31 3.71
N LEU A 193 -7.73 29.39 3.06
CA LEU A 193 -7.70 29.51 1.60
C LEU A 193 -6.28 29.52 1.06
N LEU A 194 -5.34 30.20 1.72
CA LEU A 194 -3.96 30.32 1.23
C LEU A 194 -3.26 28.97 1.18
N SER A 195 -3.33 28.20 2.28
CA SER A 195 -2.79 26.83 2.34
C SER A 195 -3.36 25.94 1.23
N ASN A 196 -4.68 25.97 1.02
CA ASN A 196 -5.34 25.19 -0.04
C ASN A 196 -5.00 25.67 -1.46
N LEU A 197 -4.81 26.98 -1.68
CA LEU A 197 -4.37 27.53 -2.97
C LEU A 197 -2.95 27.08 -3.32
N ILE A 198 -2.03 27.07 -2.35
CA ILE A 198 -0.65 26.60 -2.56
C ILE A 198 -0.67 25.12 -2.97
N CYS A 199 -1.43 24.27 -2.26
CA CYS A 199 -1.61 22.88 -2.67
C CYS A 199 -2.20 22.78 -4.08
N ALA A 200 -3.27 23.53 -4.39
CA ALA A 200 -3.90 23.54 -5.71
C ALA A 200 -2.94 23.94 -6.83
N CYS A 201 -2.04 24.92 -6.61
CA CYS A 201 -1.00 25.30 -7.57
C CYS A 201 0.00 24.17 -7.83
N ILE A 202 0.45 23.47 -6.78
CA ILE A 202 1.35 22.30 -6.92
C ILE A 202 0.66 21.17 -7.72
N LEU A 203 -0.62 20.92 -7.44
CA LEU A 203 -1.43 19.96 -8.22
C LEU A 203 -1.60 20.40 -9.67
N MET A 204 -1.81 21.69 -9.93
CA MET A 204 -1.94 22.22 -11.28
C MET A 204 -0.66 22.00 -12.09
N ILE A 205 0.51 22.26 -11.49
CA ILE A 205 1.81 21.97 -12.11
C ILE A 205 1.91 20.48 -12.42
N SER A 206 1.51 19.62 -11.48
CA SER A 206 1.51 18.16 -11.65
C SER A 206 0.61 17.70 -12.80
N ILE A 207 -0.59 18.31 -12.96
CA ILE A 207 -1.49 18.05 -14.08
C ILE A 207 -0.85 18.46 -15.40
N ILE A 208 -0.23 19.65 -15.47
CA ILE A 208 0.43 20.15 -16.68
C ILE A 208 1.59 19.22 -17.07
N THR A 209 2.43 18.83 -16.11
CA THR A 209 3.53 17.88 -16.33
C THR A 209 3.00 16.52 -16.80
N GLY A 210 1.97 15.98 -16.16
CA GLY A 210 1.35 14.72 -16.58
C GLY A 210 0.70 14.82 -17.96
N TYR A 211 0.07 15.95 -18.30
CA TYR A 211 -0.53 16.16 -19.61
C TYR A 211 0.51 16.19 -20.73
N ILE A 212 1.65 16.85 -20.52
CA ILE A 212 2.70 16.99 -21.54
C ILE A 212 3.54 15.72 -21.66
N PHE A 213 3.99 15.14 -20.53
CA PHE A 213 5.05 14.13 -20.52
C PHE A 213 4.58 12.70 -20.24
N LEU A 214 3.42 12.50 -19.61
CA LEU A 214 2.93 11.15 -19.35
C LEU A 214 2.37 10.54 -20.63
N GLU A 215 2.85 9.36 -20.99
CA GLU A 215 2.32 8.61 -22.14
C GLU A 215 1.13 7.75 -21.70
N GLU A 216 0.20 7.50 -22.64
CA GLU A 216 -0.92 6.60 -22.38
C GLU A 216 -0.43 5.15 -22.34
N THR A 217 -0.64 4.46 -21.21
CA THR A 217 -0.14 3.09 -21.02
C THR A 217 -1.14 2.03 -21.46
N HIS A 218 -2.43 2.40 -21.57
CA HIS A 218 -3.51 1.48 -21.87
C HIS A 218 -3.27 0.67 -23.17
N PRO A 219 -3.29 -0.68 -23.14
CA PRO A 219 -2.83 -1.53 -24.25
C PRO A 219 -3.50 -1.28 -25.62
N LYS A 220 -4.76 -0.84 -25.62
CA LYS A 220 -5.53 -0.59 -26.87
C LYS A 220 -5.48 0.86 -27.35
N MET A 221 -4.96 1.77 -26.52
CA MET A 221 -4.98 3.21 -26.79
C MET A 221 -3.57 3.80 -26.91
N ARG A 222 -2.54 2.94 -26.94
CA ARG A 222 -1.20 3.38 -27.26
C ARG A 222 -1.20 3.97 -28.69
N PRO A 223 -0.52 5.11 -28.92
CA PRO A 223 -0.41 5.66 -30.27
C PRO A 223 0.16 4.60 -31.21
N PHE A 224 -0.43 4.51 -32.41
CA PHE A 224 -0.23 3.48 -33.43
C PHE A 224 1.25 3.18 -33.77
N CYS A 225 2.17 4.11 -33.47
CA CYS A 225 3.62 3.92 -33.63
C CYS A 225 4.27 2.91 -32.66
N SER A 226 3.58 2.43 -31.62
CA SER A 226 4.17 1.53 -30.61
C SER A 226 3.78 0.06 -30.74
N LEU A 227 2.87 -0.29 -31.66
CA LEU A 227 2.52 -1.67 -31.97
C LEU A 227 3.55 -2.25 -32.94
N THR A 228 4.62 -2.83 -32.41
CA THR A 228 5.50 -3.68 -33.20
C THR A 228 4.66 -4.86 -33.72
N ARG A 229 4.43 -4.88 -35.04
CA ARG A 229 3.88 -6.04 -35.76
C ARG A 229 4.68 -7.28 -35.31
N PRO A 230 4.07 -8.37 -34.82
CA PRO A 230 4.84 -9.57 -34.54
C PRO A 230 5.45 -10.06 -35.86
N SER A 231 6.77 -10.05 -35.93
CA SER A 231 7.60 -10.36 -37.11
C SER A 231 7.53 -11.81 -37.59
N PHE A 232 6.53 -12.58 -37.16
CA PHE A 232 6.39 -14.01 -37.43
C PHE A 232 5.34 -14.31 -38.50
N LEU A 233 5.34 -13.52 -39.58
CA LEU A 233 4.72 -13.94 -40.83
C LEU A 233 5.85 -14.00 -41.88
N PRO A 234 6.19 -15.20 -42.39
CA PRO A 234 7.09 -15.32 -43.53
C PRO A 234 6.55 -14.50 -44.70
N ASP A 235 7.42 -13.72 -45.34
CA ASP A 235 7.10 -12.91 -46.50
C ASP A 235 6.57 -13.83 -47.62
N GLY A 236 5.26 -13.78 -47.88
CA GLY A 236 4.64 -14.56 -48.95
C GLY A 236 3.13 -14.76 -48.89
N ILE A 237 2.45 -14.48 -47.78
CA ILE A 237 0.98 -14.65 -47.69
C ILE A 237 0.30 -13.29 -47.59
N SER A 238 -0.20 -12.79 -48.72
CA SER A 238 -1.14 -11.66 -48.78
C SER A 238 -2.49 -12.10 -48.25
N ILE A 239 -2.70 -11.98 -46.94
CA ILE A 239 -4.02 -12.25 -46.37
C ILE A 239 -4.84 -10.96 -46.39
N ASN A 240 -5.72 -10.84 -47.40
CA ASN A 240 -6.86 -9.93 -47.37
C ASN A 240 -7.82 -10.40 -46.26
N ILE A 241 -7.53 -10.05 -45.00
CA ILE A 241 -8.39 -10.37 -43.85
C ILE A 241 -9.15 -9.12 -43.44
N THR A 242 -10.43 -9.09 -43.76
CA THR A 242 -11.40 -8.17 -43.16
C THR A 242 -11.40 -8.34 -41.64
N SER A 243 -11.41 -7.22 -40.91
CA SER A 243 -11.20 -7.05 -39.46
C SER A 243 -11.95 -7.99 -38.50
N THR A 244 -12.94 -8.74 -38.97
CA THR A 244 -13.80 -9.61 -38.17
C THR A 244 -13.23 -11.01 -37.92
N ASN A 245 -12.34 -11.52 -38.77
CA ASN A 245 -11.84 -12.91 -38.65
C ASN A 245 -10.50 -13.06 -37.88
N LEU A 246 -9.79 -11.96 -37.62
CA LEU A 246 -8.52 -12.00 -36.87
C LEU A 246 -8.71 -12.39 -35.40
N HIS A 247 -9.81 -11.95 -34.78
CA HIS A 247 -10.10 -12.20 -33.36
C HIS A 247 -10.42 -13.66 -33.02
N LYS A 248 -10.88 -14.46 -34.00
CA LYS A 248 -11.24 -15.86 -33.77
C LYS A 248 -10.01 -16.77 -33.70
N ASN A 249 -8.96 -16.46 -34.46
CA ASN A 249 -7.70 -17.21 -34.45
C ASN A 249 -6.70 -16.70 -33.39
N LEU A 250 -6.76 -15.42 -33.00
CA LEU A 250 -5.93 -14.88 -31.90
C LEU A 250 -6.26 -15.48 -30.52
N LYS A 251 -7.50 -15.97 -30.31
CA LYS A 251 -7.88 -16.68 -29.07
C LYS A 251 -7.34 -18.10 -28.97
N VAL A 252 -6.86 -18.69 -30.07
CA VAL A 252 -6.38 -20.09 -30.10
C VAL A 252 -4.87 -20.18 -29.87
N GLN A 253 -4.13 -19.08 -30.01
CA GLN A 253 -2.67 -19.06 -29.92
C GLN A 253 -2.13 -18.20 -28.78
N GLU A 254 -2.83 -18.17 -27.65
CA GLU A 254 -2.30 -17.70 -26.36
C GLU A 254 -1.91 -18.91 -25.48
N THR A 255 -1.38 -19.96 -26.11
CA THR A 255 -0.78 -21.09 -25.40
C THR A 255 0.70 -20.75 -25.17
N ARG A 256 0.94 -20.14 -24.01
CA ARG A 256 2.22 -20.03 -23.27
C ARG A 256 3.44 -20.58 -24.00
N LEU A 257 4.32 -19.68 -24.42
CA LEU A 257 5.74 -19.97 -24.59
C LEU A 257 6.30 -20.40 -23.23
N LYS A 258 6.62 -21.69 -23.09
CA LYS A 258 7.35 -22.25 -21.95
C LYS A 258 8.83 -21.88 -22.07
N THR A 259 9.40 -21.20 -21.08
CA THR A 259 10.81 -21.31 -20.65
C THR A 259 10.88 -20.68 -19.25
N TYR A 260 11.36 -21.30 -18.16
CA TYR A 260 12.49 -22.22 -17.97
C TYR A 260 12.19 -23.36 -16.98
N GLY A 261 12.79 -24.54 -17.24
CA GLY A 261 13.21 -25.49 -16.20
C GLY A 261 12.47 -26.84 -16.08
N THR A 262 12.54 -27.73 -17.07
CA THR A 262 12.42 -29.20 -16.88
C THR A 262 13.14 -29.93 -18.00
N CYS A 263 13.96 -30.92 -17.64
CA CYS A 263 14.80 -31.77 -18.50
C CYS A 263 14.02 -32.54 -19.57
N ASP A 264 14.76 -32.94 -20.62
CA ASP A 264 14.34 -33.77 -21.74
C ASP A 264 13.55 -35.02 -21.33
N SER A 265 12.45 -35.26 -22.03
CA SER A 265 11.88 -36.59 -22.21
C SER A 265 11.16 -36.63 -23.56
N GLN A 266 11.56 -37.58 -24.39
CA GLN A 266 11.10 -37.79 -25.77
C GLN A 266 9.57 -37.78 -25.89
N ASP A 267 9.09 -37.02 -26.88
CA ASP A 267 7.70 -37.03 -27.35
C ASP A 267 7.34 -38.40 -27.94
N ASN A 268 6.66 -39.25 -27.16
CA ASN A 268 5.79 -40.29 -27.71
C ASN A 268 4.35 -39.77 -27.65
N ARG A 269 3.73 -39.62 -28.84
CA ARG A 269 2.36 -39.16 -29.03
C ARG A 269 1.37 -40.12 -28.35
N VAL A 270 0.81 -39.71 -27.21
CA VAL A 270 -0.41 -40.29 -26.65
C VAL A 270 -1.50 -39.22 -26.61
N SER A 271 -2.56 -39.45 -27.39
CA SER A 271 -3.77 -38.65 -27.39
C SER A 271 -4.52 -38.84 -26.06
N ILE A 272 -4.33 -37.93 -25.11
CA ILE A 272 -5.07 -37.94 -23.85
C ILE A 272 -6.50 -37.43 -24.12
N LYS A 273 -7.47 -38.35 -24.09
CA LYS A 273 -8.89 -38.04 -23.89
C LYS A 273 -9.02 -37.08 -22.71
N LYS A 274 -9.61 -35.90 -22.91
CA LYS A 274 -9.95 -34.98 -21.81
C LYS A 274 -10.88 -35.72 -20.83
N PRO A 275 -10.49 -35.92 -19.56
CA PRO A 275 -11.45 -36.34 -18.57
C PRO A 275 -12.43 -35.19 -18.34
N ASN A 276 -13.73 -35.48 -18.44
CA ASN A 276 -14.79 -34.61 -17.94
C ASN A 276 -14.66 -34.55 -16.41
N GLY A 277 -13.84 -33.64 -15.92
CA GLY A 277 -13.76 -33.25 -14.53
C GLY A 277 -13.85 -31.74 -14.45
N THR A 278 -14.84 -31.25 -13.70
CA THR A 278 -14.90 -29.86 -13.26
C THR A 278 -13.56 -29.49 -12.63
N ARG A 279 -12.75 -28.67 -13.33
CA ARG A 279 -11.57 -28.05 -12.72
C ARG A 279 -12.07 -27.16 -11.60
N ASP A 280 -11.97 -27.63 -10.36
CA ASP A 280 -12.10 -26.79 -9.18
C ASP A 280 -11.16 -25.59 -9.37
N GLN A 281 -11.75 -24.40 -9.51
CA GLN A 281 -10.95 -23.18 -9.49
C GLN A 281 -10.27 -23.14 -8.12
N PRO A 282 -8.93 -22.96 -8.04
CA PRO A 282 -8.24 -22.93 -6.76
C PRO A 282 -8.93 -21.89 -5.87
N ARG A 283 -9.31 -22.29 -4.64
CA ARG A 283 -10.01 -21.41 -3.70
C ARG A 283 -9.16 -20.17 -3.47
N ILE A 284 -9.58 -19.05 -4.04
CA ILE A 284 -8.87 -17.76 -4.03
C ILE A 284 -8.58 -17.29 -2.58
N PHE A 285 -9.45 -17.66 -1.65
CA PHE A 285 -9.36 -17.28 -0.24
C PHE A 285 -8.91 -18.47 0.62
N THR A 286 -7.60 -18.59 0.79
CA THR A 286 -7.01 -19.47 1.81
C THR A 286 -7.09 -18.79 3.18
N LYS A 287 -7.22 -19.56 4.26
CA LYS A 287 -7.23 -19.04 5.65
C LYS A 287 -6.07 -18.06 5.91
N ARG A 288 -4.89 -18.35 5.34
CA ARG A 288 -3.69 -17.49 5.40
C ARG A 288 -3.89 -16.11 4.77
N ILE A 289 -4.47 -16.05 3.56
CA ILE A 289 -4.72 -14.79 2.84
C ILE A 289 -5.77 -13.96 3.59
N THR A 290 -6.86 -14.60 4.04
CA THR A 290 -7.90 -13.92 4.82
C THR A 290 -7.34 -13.35 6.12
N SER A 291 -6.48 -14.10 6.81
CA SER A 291 -5.82 -13.62 8.04
C SER A 291 -4.93 -12.41 7.77
N LEU A 292 -4.12 -12.41 6.69
CA LEU A 292 -3.31 -11.26 6.29
C LEU A 292 -4.14 -10.02 5.96
N VAL A 293 -5.27 -10.20 5.28
CA VAL A 293 -6.19 -9.10 4.96
C VAL A 293 -6.79 -8.50 6.23
N ILE A 294 -7.17 -9.32 7.21
CA ILE A 294 -7.64 -8.85 8.53
C ILE A 294 -6.53 -8.07 9.25
N ALA A 295 -5.29 -8.57 9.23
CA ALA A 295 -4.14 -7.88 9.82
C ALA A 295 -3.92 -6.48 9.22
N ILE A 296 -4.03 -6.36 7.89
CA ILE A 296 -3.95 -5.08 7.17
C ILE A 296 -5.08 -4.14 7.61
N GLY A 297 -6.29 -4.66 7.82
CA GLY A 297 -7.41 -3.88 8.33
C GLY A 297 -7.16 -3.32 9.72
N ILE A 298 -6.77 -4.19 10.66
CA ILE A 298 -6.45 -3.78 12.05
C ILE A 298 -5.32 -2.74 12.06
N PHE A 299 -4.25 -3.00 11.30
CA PHE A 299 -3.13 -2.07 11.17
C PHE A 299 -3.56 -0.71 10.61
N SER A 300 -4.33 -0.72 9.51
CA SER A 300 -4.83 0.49 8.88
C SER A 300 -5.75 1.28 9.82
N TYR A 301 -6.52 0.60 10.65
CA TYR A 301 -7.38 1.24 11.65
C TYR A 301 -6.53 1.99 12.68
N HIS A 302 -5.70 1.29 13.45
CA HIS A 302 -5.00 1.94 14.57
C HIS A 302 -3.94 2.94 14.08
N SER A 303 -3.29 2.70 12.93
CA SER A 303 -2.37 3.69 12.33
C SER A 303 -3.10 4.99 12.00
N MET A 304 -4.29 4.90 11.40
CA MET A 304 -5.09 6.09 11.06
C MET A 304 -5.63 6.79 12.31
N THR A 305 -5.94 6.05 13.39
CA THR A 305 -6.31 6.70 14.67
C THR A 305 -5.16 7.54 15.22
N TYR A 306 -3.92 7.04 15.14
CA TYR A 306 -2.75 7.79 15.60
C TYR A 306 -2.57 9.08 14.78
N ASP A 307 -2.62 8.98 13.46
CA ASP A 307 -2.41 10.11 12.54
C ASP A 307 -3.43 11.23 12.76
N GLN A 308 -4.67 10.87 13.12
CA GLN A 308 -5.73 11.82 13.41
C GLN A 308 -5.66 12.40 14.83
N LEU A 309 -5.39 11.57 15.82
CA LEU A 309 -5.37 12.00 17.22
C LEU A 309 -4.16 12.86 17.55
N LEU A 310 -3.02 12.63 16.87
CA LEU A 310 -1.77 13.33 17.14
C LEU A 310 -1.89 14.87 17.02
N PRO A 311 -2.35 15.46 15.89
CA PRO A 311 -2.48 16.92 15.79
C PRO A 311 -3.50 17.47 16.78
N ILE A 312 -4.64 16.77 16.98
CA ILE A 312 -5.65 17.15 17.97
C ILE A 312 -5.02 17.24 19.37
N PHE A 313 -4.30 16.21 19.77
CA PHE A 313 -3.63 16.15 21.08
C PHE A 313 -2.52 17.20 21.22
N PHE A 314 -1.83 17.56 20.15
CA PHE A 314 -0.83 18.62 20.21
C PHE A 314 -1.46 20.02 20.31
N GLU A 315 -2.56 20.27 19.61
CA GLU A 315 -3.26 21.56 19.60
C GLU A 315 -4.17 21.79 20.81
N ASP A 316 -4.69 20.72 21.43
CA ASP A 316 -5.63 20.82 22.54
C ASP A 316 -5.03 21.53 23.75
N LYS A 317 -5.89 22.18 24.54
CA LYS A 317 -5.49 23.05 25.66
C LYS A 317 -4.56 22.30 26.61
N PRO A 318 -3.49 22.94 27.13
CA PRO A 318 -2.54 22.29 28.02
C PRO A 318 -3.26 21.57 29.15
N ALA A 319 -2.91 20.31 29.37
CA ALA A 319 -3.56 19.56 30.44
C ALA A 319 -3.28 20.17 31.82
N ASN A 320 -4.29 20.19 32.69
CA ASN A 320 -4.14 20.72 34.04
C ASN A 320 -3.48 19.69 34.97
N LEU A 321 -2.14 19.69 35.04
CA LEU A 321 -1.38 18.77 35.89
C LEU A 321 -1.57 19.03 37.40
N PHE A 322 -2.07 20.20 37.80
CA PHE A 322 -2.31 20.55 39.20
C PHE A 322 -3.48 19.76 39.81
N VAL A 323 -4.53 19.50 39.01
CA VAL A 323 -5.69 18.67 39.41
C VAL A 323 -5.30 17.19 39.49
N ALA A 324 -4.42 16.77 38.58
CA ALA A 324 -3.79 15.46 38.58
C ALA A 324 -3.03 15.15 39.88
N GLY A 325 -2.23 16.09 40.38
CA GLY A 325 -1.49 15.90 41.64
C GLY A 325 -2.37 15.70 42.88
N ALA A 326 -3.64 16.13 42.84
CA ALA A 326 -4.56 16.09 43.97
C ALA A 326 -5.34 14.76 44.12
N THR A 327 -5.38 13.89 43.11
CA THR A 327 -6.27 12.72 43.05
C THR A 327 -5.58 11.35 43.14
N GLY A 328 -4.31 11.28 43.56
CA GLY A 328 -3.60 9.99 43.75
C GLY A 328 -3.29 9.26 42.43
N PHE A 329 -3.33 7.93 42.38
CA PHE A 329 -3.03 7.14 41.15
C PHE A 329 -3.92 7.48 39.94
N MET A 330 -5.14 8.01 40.16
CA MET A 330 -6.02 8.57 39.12
C MET A 330 -5.58 9.95 38.62
N GLY A 331 -4.59 10.55 39.30
CA GLY A 331 -3.90 11.76 38.94
C GLY A 331 -3.07 11.67 37.67
N PHE A 332 -2.75 10.47 37.18
CA PHE A 332 -2.01 10.31 35.92
C PHE A 332 -2.90 10.45 34.67
N GLN A 333 -4.00 11.21 34.74
CA GLN A 333 -5.03 11.17 33.72
C GLN A 333 -5.68 12.54 33.38
N SER A 334 -4.93 13.64 33.50
CA SER A 334 -5.44 14.98 33.14
C SER A 334 -5.97 15.02 31.70
N CYS A 335 -7.15 15.61 31.52
CA CYS A 335 -7.64 16.01 30.21
C CYS A 335 -6.87 17.20 29.67
N GLY A 336 -6.64 17.17 28.36
CA GLY A 336 -5.96 18.21 27.61
C GLY A 336 -4.80 17.68 26.77
N GLY A 337 -4.26 18.57 25.97
CA GLY A 337 -3.15 18.35 25.07
C GLY A 337 -1.89 19.10 25.48
N LEU A 338 -1.08 19.46 24.48
CA LEU A 338 0.18 20.19 24.67
C LEU A 338 0.03 21.72 24.47
N GLY A 339 -1.07 22.19 23.90
CA GLY A 339 -1.34 23.60 23.62
C GLY A 339 -0.41 24.22 22.57
N LEU A 340 0.07 23.43 21.60
CA LEU A 340 0.90 23.90 20.50
C LEU A 340 0.06 24.62 19.44
N SER A 341 0.67 25.57 18.73
CA SER A 341 -0.01 26.23 17.61
C SER A 341 -0.09 25.31 16.38
N VAL A 342 -1.09 25.55 15.51
CA VAL A 342 -1.25 24.88 14.20
C VAL A 342 0.05 24.90 13.38
N GLN A 343 0.81 25.99 13.42
CA GLN A 343 2.10 26.12 12.74
C GLN A 343 3.15 25.16 13.33
N GLN A 344 3.26 25.11 14.66
CA GLN A 344 4.19 24.20 15.34
C GLN A 344 3.85 22.74 15.05
N VAL A 345 2.56 22.38 15.08
CA VAL A 345 2.09 21.03 14.75
C VAL A 345 2.41 20.68 13.30
N GLY A 346 2.18 21.58 12.35
CA GLY A 346 2.54 21.35 10.94
C GLY A 346 4.04 21.13 10.72
N ILE A 347 4.90 21.88 11.43
CA ILE A 347 6.36 21.67 11.39
C ILE A 347 6.74 20.32 12.00
N ILE A 348 6.18 19.96 13.16
CA ILE A 348 6.44 18.67 13.80
C ILE A 348 6.02 17.51 12.89
N MET A 349 4.84 17.59 12.26
CA MET A 349 4.37 16.58 11.31
C MET A 349 5.20 16.53 10.02
N SER A 350 5.73 17.67 9.56
CA SER A 350 6.65 17.68 8.41
C SER A 350 7.96 16.93 8.73
N VAL A 351 8.52 17.17 9.92
CA VAL A 351 9.70 16.44 10.42
C VAL A 351 9.36 14.97 10.66
N ASP A 352 8.16 14.63 11.13
CA ASP A 352 7.66 13.25 11.23
C ASP A 352 7.73 12.53 9.87
N GLY A 353 7.29 13.19 8.79
CA GLY A 353 7.43 12.67 7.43
C GLY A 353 8.89 12.42 7.02
N LEU A 354 9.84 13.27 7.47
CA LEU A 354 11.26 13.10 7.17
C LEU A 354 11.84 11.91 7.95
N ILE A 355 11.47 11.76 9.22
CA ILE A 355 11.81 10.61 10.05
C ILE A 355 11.27 9.33 9.41
N ALA A 356 10.01 9.33 8.99
CA ALA A 356 9.37 8.22 8.29
C ALA A 356 10.14 7.84 7.01
N LEU A 357 10.55 8.83 6.21
CA LEU A 357 11.34 8.59 4.99
C LEU A 357 12.69 7.93 5.30
N VAL A 358 13.42 8.42 6.31
CA VAL A 358 14.72 7.85 6.74
C VAL A 358 14.55 6.42 7.22
N VAL A 359 13.52 6.15 8.02
CA VAL A 359 13.21 4.80 8.50
C VAL A 359 12.87 3.87 7.32
N GLN A 360 12.03 4.33 6.39
CA GLN A 360 11.59 3.52 5.24
C GLN A 360 12.72 3.23 4.26
N ALA A 361 13.55 4.23 3.92
CA ALA A 361 14.59 4.09 2.91
C ALA A 361 15.89 3.50 3.48
N GLY A 362 16.25 3.83 4.73
CA GLY A 362 17.51 3.42 5.35
C GLY A 362 17.37 2.21 6.27
N VAL A 363 16.45 2.29 7.26
CA VAL A 363 16.39 1.30 8.34
C VAL A 363 15.69 0.02 7.92
N PHE A 364 14.53 0.12 7.27
CA PHE A 364 13.70 -1.04 6.93
C PHE A 364 14.43 -2.09 6.08
N PRO A 365 15.11 -1.75 4.94
CA PRO A 365 15.78 -2.75 4.13
C PRO A 365 16.88 -3.51 4.88
N PHE A 366 17.65 -2.80 5.73
CA PHE A 366 18.72 -3.38 6.53
C PHE A 366 18.17 -4.37 7.58
N VAL A 367 17.15 -3.92 8.33
CA VAL A 367 16.51 -4.74 9.37
C VAL A 367 15.81 -5.96 8.75
N ALA A 368 15.16 -5.79 7.59
CA ALA A 368 14.52 -6.88 6.88
C ALA A 368 15.51 -7.91 6.32
N ALA A 369 16.66 -7.48 5.81
CA ALA A 369 17.72 -8.37 5.34
C ALA A 369 18.34 -9.19 6.48
N TYR A 370 18.57 -8.57 7.64
CA TYR A 370 19.27 -9.22 8.76
C TYR A 370 18.36 -10.16 9.58
N PHE A 371 17.15 -9.71 9.94
CA PHE A 371 16.26 -10.45 10.84
C PHE A 371 15.17 -11.25 10.12
N GLY A 372 14.93 -10.98 8.84
CA GLY A 372 13.88 -11.60 8.04
C GLY A 372 12.48 -11.02 8.31
N ILE A 373 11.66 -10.99 7.26
CA ILE A 373 10.37 -10.26 7.21
C ILE A 373 9.37 -10.74 8.27
N ARG A 374 9.30 -12.05 8.53
CA ARG A 374 8.34 -12.61 9.49
C ARG A 374 8.66 -12.25 10.94
N ARG A 375 9.93 -12.25 11.33
CA ARG A 375 10.34 -11.95 12.71
C ARG A 375 10.15 -10.46 13.02
N ILE A 376 10.57 -9.60 12.09
CA ILE A 376 10.41 -8.16 12.25
C ILE A 376 8.94 -7.75 12.33
N PHE A 377 8.06 -8.41 11.57
CA PHE A 377 6.61 -8.16 11.64
C PHE A 377 6.07 -8.46 13.05
N LEU A 378 6.38 -9.64 13.60
CA LEU A 378 5.92 -10.04 14.94
C LEU A 378 6.43 -9.11 16.04
N VAL A 379 7.71 -8.73 15.98
CA VAL A 379 8.32 -7.81 16.95
C VAL A 379 7.69 -6.43 16.83
N ALA A 380 7.54 -5.91 15.61
CA ALA A 380 6.95 -4.60 15.38
C ALA A 380 5.49 -4.54 15.86
N SER A 381 4.69 -5.57 15.58
CA SER A 381 3.30 -5.67 16.05
C SER A 381 3.21 -5.78 17.57
N LEU A 382 4.10 -6.54 18.22
CA LEU A 382 4.11 -6.69 19.69
C LEU A 382 4.39 -5.36 20.41
N PHE A 383 5.32 -4.55 19.89
CA PHE A 383 5.70 -3.28 20.51
C PHE A 383 4.87 -2.09 20.04
N HIS A 384 4.05 -2.23 19.00
CA HIS A 384 3.22 -1.14 18.47
C HIS A 384 2.31 -0.47 19.54
N PRO A 385 1.62 -1.21 20.43
CA PRO A 385 0.79 -0.61 21.48
C PRO A 385 1.53 0.38 22.40
N VAL A 386 2.83 0.16 22.61
CA VAL A 386 3.68 1.04 23.44
C VAL A 386 3.73 2.46 22.88
N THR A 387 3.59 2.63 21.56
CA THR A 387 3.62 3.95 20.92
C THR A 387 2.48 4.84 21.40
N PHE A 388 1.26 4.32 21.47
CA PHE A 388 0.07 5.04 21.95
C PHE A 388 0.19 5.41 23.44
N LEU A 389 0.69 4.47 24.25
CA LEU A 389 0.94 4.72 25.66
C LEU A 389 1.99 5.84 25.82
N MET A 390 3.11 5.74 25.12
CA MET A 390 4.17 6.74 25.17
C MET A 390 3.69 8.14 24.77
N THR A 391 2.85 8.28 23.72
CA THR A 391 2.27 9.57 23.33
C THR A 391 1.40 10.16 24.44
N SER A 392 0.58 9.34 25.12
CA SER A 392 -0.28 9.80 26.21
C SER A 392 0.50 10.36 27.41
N PHE A 393 1.74 9.91 27.62
CA PHE A 393 2.59 10.39 28.71
C PHE A 393 3.35 11.70 28.41
N LEU A 394 3.30 12.21 27.17
CA LEU A 394 4.01 13.46 26.80
C LEU A 394 3.56 14.67 27.63
N VAL A 395 2.31 14.68 28.08
CA VAL A 395 1.73 15.73 28.93
C VAL A 395 2.48 15.92 30.26
N TYR A 396 3.10 14.86 30.79
CA TYR A 396 3.81 14.92 32.08
C TYR A 396 5.23 15.46 31.99
N LEU A 397 5.74 15.66 30.77
CA LEU A 397 7.11 16.09 30.58
C LEU A 397 7.23 17.62 30.70
N PRO A 398 8.27 18.12 31.38
CA PRO A 398 8.51 19.55 31.46
C PRO A 398 8.90 20.11 30.08
N PRO A 399 8.64 21.40 29.80
CA PRO A 399 8.86 21.99 28.47
C PRO A 399 10.28 21.82 27.90
N ARG A 400 11.31 21.71 28.76
CA ARG A 400 12.71 21.50 28.35
C ARG A 400 12.94 20.18 27.62
N TRP A 401 12.23 19.13 28.02
CA TRP A 401 12.38 17.77 27.47
C TRP A 401 11.29 17.42 26.47
N LEU A 402 10.21 18.22 26.41
CA LEU A 402 9.03 17.94 25.59
C LEU A 402 9.37 17.79 24.10
N SER A 403 10.14 18.70 23.51
CA SER A 403 10.50 18.63 22.09
C SER A 403 11.31 17.37 21.75
N ILE A 404 12.28 17.01 22.60
CA ILE A 404 13.09 15.80 22.42
C ILE A 404 12.21 14.56 22.51
N ALA A 405 11.30 14.53 23.49
CA ALA A 405 10.40 13.41 23.70
C ALA A 405 9.37 13.25 22.57
N ILE A 406 8.85 14.35 22.01
CA ILE A 406 7.97 14.31 20.83
C ILE A 406 8.69 13.61 19.67
N TYR A 407 9.91 14.04 19.33
CA TYR A 407 10.63 13.43 18.20
C TYR A 407 11.08 12.00 18.47
N LEU A 408 11.44 11.67 19.71
CA LEU A 408 11.71 10.27 20.10
C LEU A 408 10.45 9.41 19.94
N CYS A 409 9.30 9.91 20.40
CA CYS A 409 8.01 9.22 20.29
C CYS A 409 7.64 8.95 18.84
N LEU A 410 7.75 9.98 17.98
CA LEU A 410 7.49 9.88 16.55
C LEU A 410 8.47 8.93 15.85
N THR A 411 9.74 8.93 16.24
CA THR A 411 10.74 8.00 15.70
C THR A 411 10.41 6.55 16.00
N VAL A 412 10.06 6.24 17.25
CA VAL A 412 9.65 4.88 17.64
C VAL A 412 8.34 4.48 16.93
N ARG A 413 7.37 5.38 16.84
CA ARG A 413 6.12 5.16 16.10
C ARG A 413 6.38 4.85 14.63
N ASN A 414 7.20 5.65 13.96
CA ASN A 414 7.54 5.44 12.55
C ASN A 414 8.30 4.12 12.33
N LEU A 415 9.26 3.82 13.20
CA LEU A 415 10.01 2.57 13.15
C LEU A 415 9.08 1.36 13.17
N LEU A 416 8.18 1.30 14.15
CA LEU A 416 7.26 0.18 14.31
C LEU A 416 6.19 0.13 13.21
N SER A 417 5.59 1.27 12.84
CA SER A 417 4.55 1.34 11.80
C SER A 417 5.08 0.96 10.42
N ILE A 418 6.23 1.50 10.00
CA ILE A 418 6.77 1.26 8.66
C ILE A 418 7.23 -0.20 8.51
N ILE A 419 7.88 -0.76 9.54
CA ILE A 419 8.27 -2.17 9.56
C ILE A 419 7.04 -3.06 9.46
N ALA A 420 6.01 -2.81 10.28
CA ALA A 420 4.79 -3.62 10.29
C ALA A 420 4.04 -3.56 8.95
N PHE A 421 3.80 -2.35 8.42
CA PHE A 421 3.07 -2.17 7.15
C PHE A 421 3.80 -2.79 5.97
N SER A 422 5.10 -2.53 5.85
CA SER A 422 5.91 -3.04 4.73
C SER A 422 6.01 -4.56 4.79
N ALA A 423 6.19 -5.13 5.99
CA ALA A 423 6.22 -6.58 6.15
C ALA A 423 4.86 -7.23 5.83
N LEU A 424 3.73 -6.63 6.23
CA LEU A 424 2.38 -7.11 5.88
C LEU A 424 2.17 -7.21 4.37
N LEU A 425 2.57 -6.18 3.61
CA LEU A 425 2.45 -6.18 2.15
C LEU A 425 3.31 -7.27 1.50
N ILE A 426 4.53 -7.49 1.99
CA ILE A 426 5.40 -8.55 1.45
C ILE A 426 4.83 -9.94 1.79
N LEU A 427 4.38 -10.16 3.02
CA LEU A 427 3.77 -11.43 3.44
C LEU A 427 2.48 -11.74 2.66
N LEU A 428 1.69 -10.71 2.33
CA LEU A 428 0.51 -10.85 1.46
C LEU A 428 0.90 -11.29 0.04
N LYS A 429 1.96 -10.70 -0.50
CA LYS A 429 2.51 -11.07 -1.82
C LYS A 429 3.01 -12.52 -1.81
N GLU A 430 3.80 -12.91 -0.80
CA GLU A 430 4.32 -14.27 -0.63
C GLU A 430 3.22 -15.32 -0.45
N ALA A 431 2.13 -14.98 0.24
CA ALA A 431 1.02 -15.90 0.44
C ALA A 431 0.15 -16.12 -0.81
N THR A 432 0.35 -15.33 -1.87
CA THR A 432 -0.49 -15.39 -3.06
C THR A 432 0.11 -16.34 -4.13
N PRO A 433 -0.59 -17.42 -4.51
CA PRO A 433 -0.01 -18.50 -5.34
C PRO A 433 0.09 -18.17 -6.84
N SER A 434 -0.58 -17.13 -7.34
CA SER A 434 -0.56 -16.77 -8.76
C SER A 434 -0.73 -15.26 -8.98
N THR A 435 0.02 -14.72 -9.93
CA THR A 435 -0.08 -13.33 -10.40
C THR A 435 -1.50 -12.97 -10.88
N LYS A 436 -2.28 -13.93 -11.39
CA LYS A 436 -3.68 -13.72 -11.78
C LYS A 436 -4.62 -13.46 -10.61
N VAL A 437 -4.26 -13.92 -9.40
CA VAL A 437 -5.06 -13.77 -8.18
C VAL A 437 -4.56 -12.58 -7.34
N LEU A 438 -3.30 -12.17 -7.52
CA LEU A 438 -2.66 -11.06 -6.81
C LEU A 438 -3.42 -9.74 -6.95
N GLY A 439 -3.94 -9.41 -8.13
CA GLY A 439 -4.76 -8.22 -8.33
C GLY A 439 -6.05 -8.23 -7.49
N LYS A 440 -6.72 -9.38 -7.36
CA LYS A 440 -7.93 -9.53 -6.54
C LYS A 440 -7.63 -9.46 -5.04
N VAL A 441 -6.53 -10.08 -4.60
CA VAL A 441 -6.10 -10.08 -3.20
C VAL A 441 -5.65 -8.69 -2.77
N ASN A 442 -4.84 -7.99 -3.58
CA ASN A 442 -4.44 -6.61 -3.32
C ASN A 442 -5.64 -5.65 -3.35
N GLY A 443 -6.59 -5.86 -4.28
CA GLY A 443 -7.84 -5.12 -4.31
C GLY A 443 -8.63 -5.27 -3.02
N LEU A 444 -8.81 -6.51 -2.53
CA LEU A 444 -9.48 -6.78 -1.26
C LEU A 444 -8.73 -6.14 -0.08
N ALA A 445 -7.42 -6.32 0.01
CA ALA A 445 -6.60 -5.73 1.08
C ALA A 445 -6.69 -4.19 1.09
N ALA A 446 -6.67 -3.57 -0.10
CA ALA A 446 -6.82 -2.12 -0.24
C ALA A 446 -8.23 -1.65 0.19
N SER A 447 -9.29 -2.39 -0.19
CA SER A 447 -10.66 -2.07 0.23
C SER A 447 -10.85 -2.19 1.74
N VAL A 448 -10.36 -3.27 2.37
CA VAL A 448 -10.41 -3.45 3.83
C VAL A 448 -9.61 -2.36 4.53
N GLY A 449 -8.39 -2.07 4.06
CA GLY A 449 -7.58 -0.98 4.61
C GLY A 449 -8.25 0.38 4.46
N SER A 450 -8.99 0.64 3.37
CA SER A 450 -9.72 1.89 3.17
C SER A 450 -10.96 2.00 4.07
N ALA A 451 -11.72 0.91 4.23
CA ALA A 451 -12.86 0.85 5.15
C ALA A 451 -12.41 1.11 6.60
N CYS A 452 -11.31 0.49 7.04
CA CYS A 452 -10.74 0.73 8.35
C CYS A 452 -10.26 2.19 8.53
N ARG A 453 -9.58 2.76 7.51
CA ARG A 453 -9.19 4.18 7.49
C ARG A 453 -10.37 5.14 7.53
N THR A 454 -11.52 4.74 7.00
CA THR A 454 -12.75 5.53 7.04
C THR A 454 -13.37 5.53 8.43
N VAL A 455 -13.40 4.39 9.12
CA VAL A 455 -14.05 4.27 10.44
C VAL A 455 -13.15 4.76 11.58
N ALA A 456 -11.83 4.71 11.43
CA ALA A 456 -10.88 5.06 12.49
C ALA A 456 -10.99 6.52 12.98
N PRO A 457 -10.90 7.57 12.12
CA PRO A 457 -10.90 8.96 12.58
C PRO A 457 -12.14 9.41 13.38
N PRO A 458 -13.39 9.10 12.99
CA PRO A 458 -14.57 9.53 13.73
C PRO A 458 -14.68 8.77 15.05
N VAL A 459 -14.39 7.47 15.08
CA VAL A 459 -14.39 6.70 16.33
C VAL A 459 -13.32 7.22 17.30
N ALA A 460 -12.11 7.48 16.82
CA ALA A 460 -11.04 8.05 17.63
C ALA A 460 -11.41 9.45 18.16
N GLY A 461 -11.95 10.32 17.29
CA GLY A 461 -12.42 11.65 17.69
C GLY A 461 -13.57 11.61 18.70
N TYR A 462 -14.48 10.66 18.58
CA TYR A 462 -15.54 10.41 19.56
C TYR A 462 -14.96 9.98 20.90
N LEU A 463 -14.06 8.98 20.90
CA LEU A 463 -13.40 8.52 22.12
C LEU A 463 -12.58 9.64 22.79
N TYR A 464 -11.96 10.52 22.01
CA TYR A 464 -11.28 11.71 22.54
C TYR A 464 -12.27 12.66 23.22
N SER A 465 -13.42 12.95 22.59
CA SER A 465 -14.46 13.79 23.21
C SER A 465 -15.04 13.18 24.49
N GLN A 466 -15.27 11.85 24.51
CA GLN A 466 -15.73 11.13 25.70
C GLN A 466 -14.67 11.14 26.82
N GLY A 467 -13.38 11.02 26.47
CA GLY A 467 -12.28 11.17 27.41
C GLY A 467 -12.31 12.53 28.09
N SER A 468 -12.53 13.60 27.32
CA SER A 468 -12.69 14.96 27.85
C SER A 468 -13.91 15.11 28.78
N ASP A 469 -15.05 14.47 28.47
CA ASP A 469 -16.24 14.52 29.33
C ASP A 469 -16.08 13.71 30.64
N LEU A 470 -15.37 12.58 30.57
CA LEU A 470 -15.09 11.73 31.73
C LEU A 470 -13.92 12.23 32.59
N ASN A 471 -13.31 13.36 32.24
CA ASN A 471 -12.04 13.84 32.82
C ASN A 471 -10.92 12.79 32.74
N PHE A 472 -10.93 11.96 31.70
CA PHE A 472 -9.97 10.90 31.43
C PHE A 472 -9.34 11.07 30.04
N GLY A 473 -8.35 11.98 29.94
CA GLY A 473 -7.70 12.36 28.67
C GLY A 473 -7.06 11.20 27.88
N PRO A 474 -6.39 10.22 28.52
CA PRO A 474 -5.76 9.10 27.81
C PRO A 474 -6.72 8.09 27.15
N LEU A 475 -8.05 8.23 27.30
CA LEU A 475 -9.02 7.23 26.86
C LEU A 475 -8.83 6.78 25.41
N ALA A 476 -8.76 7.73 24.47
CA ALA A 476 -8.63 7.44 23.05
C ALA A 476 -7.32 6.68 22.75
N TRP A 477 -6.23 7.07 23.41
CA TRP A 477 -4.92 6.41 23.26
C TRP A 477 -4.94 4.98 23.79
N TYR A 478 -5.59 4.73 24.93
CA TYR A 478 -5.64 3.38 25.53
C TYR A 478 -6.54 2.44 24.75
N VAL A 479 -7.67 2.92 24.24
CA VAL A 479 -8.52 2.11 23.35
C VAL A 479 -7.78 1.78 22.05
N SER A 480 -7.06 2.74 21.45
CA SER A 480 -6.22 2.46 20.28
C SER A 480 -5.08 1.48 20.59
N ALA A 481 -4.46 1.57 21.76
CA ALA A 481 -3.43 0.62 22.21
C ALA A 481 -3.99 -0.80 22.33
N PHE A 482 -5.20 -0.95 22.88
CA PHE A 482 -5.89 -2.24 22.97
C PHE A 482 -6.20 -2.83 21.59
N ILE A 483 -6.62 -1.99 20.62
CA ILE A 483 -6.85 -2.45 19.25
C ILE A 483 -5.52 -2.88 18.58
N ALA A 484 -4.42 -2.17 18.84
CA ALA A 484 -3.10 -2.57 18.38
C ALA A 484 -2.64 -3.90 19.02
N GLU A 485 -2.99 -4.14 20.29
CA GLU A 485 -2.71 -5.41 20.99
C GLU A 485 -3.49 -6.59 20.37
N ILE A 486 -4.76 -6.38 20.00
CA ILE A 486 -5.52 -7.36 19.21
C ILE A 486 -4.78 -7.67 17.89
N GLY A 487 -4.23 -6.64 17.23
CA GLY A 487 -3.37 -6.80 16.05
C GLY A 487 -2.11 -7.63 16.31
N ALA A 488 -1.48 -7.44 17.47
CA ALA A 488 -0.33 -8.24 17.89
C ALA A 488 -0.72 -9.72 18.09
N ILE A 489 -1.80 -10.00 18.82
CA ILE A 489 -2.32 -11.36 19.03
C ILE A 489 -2.63 -12.02 17.68
N GLN A 490 -3.28 -11.29 16.79
CA GLN A 490 -3.60 -11.76 15.44
C GLN A 490 -2.33 -12.11 14.63
N ALA A 491 -1.26 -11.31 14.74
CA ALA A 491 0.03 -11.60 14.11
C ALA A 491 0.66 -12.90 14.65
N PHE A 492 0.55 -13.18 15.95
CA PHE A 492 1.02 -14.45 16.54
C PHE A 492 0.19 -15.66 16.10
N VAL A 493 -1.13 -15.52 15.96
CA VAL A 493 -1.99 -16.59 15.41
C VAL A 493 -1.57 -16.96 13.99
N MET A 494 -1.19 -15.97 13.17
CA MET A 494 -0.68 -16.21 11.81
C MET A 494 0.64 -16.96 11.78
N ARG A 495 1.51 -16.78 12.80
CA ARG A 495 2.74 -17.56 12.93
C ARG A 495 2.42 -19.06 13.06
N SER A 496 1.47 -19.40 13.93
CA SER A 496 1.06 -20.79 14.18
C SER A 496 0.52 -21.48 12.92
N GLN A 497 -0.32 -20.78 12.15
CA GLN A 497 -0.90 -21.32 10.92
C GLN A 497 0.15 -21.72 9.87
N ALA A 498 1.22 -20.95 9.74
CA ALA A 498 2.27 -21.30 8.78
C ALA A 498 3.18 -22.44 9.25
N THR A 499 3.33 -22.63 10.57
CA THR A 499 4.03 -23.80 11.10
C THR A 499 3.23 -25.08 10.83
N GLN A 500 1.90 -25.00 10.88
CA GLN A 500 1.02 -26.12 10.53
C GLN A 500 1.03 -26.47 9.04
N ASP A 501 1.01 -25.46 8.15
CA ASP A 501 1.07 -25.69 6.70
C ASP A 501 2.39 -26.36 6.26
N HIS A 502 3.51 -26.07 6.95
CA HIS A 502 4.80 -26.73 6.69
C HIS A 502 5.00 -28.06 7.42
N GLY A 503 4.26 -28.32 8.51
CA GLY A 503 4.24 -29.60 9.21
C GLY A 503 3.34 -30.67 8.59
N GLY A 504 2.52 -30.30 7.59
CA GLY A 504 1.61 -31.21 6.87
C GLY A 504 2.21 -31.83 5.61
N VAL A 505 3.52 -32.08 5.57
CA VAL A 505 4.22 -32.58 4.38
C VAL A 505 4.58 -34.06 4.57
N TRP A 506 3.76 -34.91 3.93
CA TRP A 506 3.77 -36.37 3.73
C TRP A 506 3.43 -37.25 4.95
N ASN A 507 2.17 -37.70 5.01
CA ASN A 507 1.90 -39.04 5.56
C ASN A 507 2.66 -40.04 4.69
N ILE A 508 3.73 -40.63 5.23
CA ILE A 508 4.59 -41.61 4.56
C ILE A 508 3.80 -42.86 4.10
N GLU A 509 2.59 -43.07 4.61
CA GLU A 509 1.67 -44.12 4.13
C GLU A 509 1.13 -43.87 2.72
N GLU A 510 0.90 -42.62 2.29
CA GLU A 510 0.33 -42.32 0.95
C GLU A 510 1.36 -42.42 -0.19
N VAL A 511 2.66 -42.33 0.10
CA VAL A 511 3.71 -42.51 -0.90
C VAL A 511 4.01 -44.00 -1.11
N SER A 512 3.85 -44.83 -0.07
CA SER A 512 4.06 -46.28 -0.16
C SER A 512 3.04 -47.00 -1.05
N THR A 513 1.80 -46.51 -1.10
CA THR A 513 0.74 -47.08 -1.95
C THR A 513 0.91 -46.72 -3.42
N LEU A 514 1.43 -45.53 -3.74
CA LEU A 514 1.71 -45.13 -5.12
C LEU A 514 2.91 -45.88 -5.70
N VAL A 515 3.97 -46.10 -4.92
CA VAL A 515 5.16 -46.85 -5.35
C VAL A 515 4.88 -48.35 -5.53
N ASN A 516 4.06 -48.95 -4.66
CA ASN A 516 3.67 -50.36 -4.83
C ASN A 516 2.70 -50.59 -6.00
N SER A 517 1.91 -49.58 -6.40
CA SER A 517 1.01 -49.71 -7.55
C SER A 517 1.74 -49.66 -8.90
N SER A 518 2.91 -49.01 -8.96
CA SER A 518 3.74 -48.92 -10.18
C SER A 518 4.67 -50.11 -10.42
N LEU A 519 4.84 -51.00 -9.43
CA LEU A 519 5.74 -52.16 -9.54
C LEU A 519 5.03 -53.45 -9.97
N ASN A 520 3.69 -53.46 -10.07
CA ASN A 520 2.90 -54.66 -10.39
C ASN A 520 2.30 -54.66 -11.82
N SER A 521 2.73 -53.77 -12.72
CA SER A 521 2.11 -53.63 -14.05
C SER A 521 3.06 -53.84 -15.24
N SER A 522 4.11 -54.63 -15.10
CA SER A 522 4.98 -54.98 -16.23
C SER A 522 5.48 -56.41 -16.14
N ASP A 523 4.57 -57.35 -16.38
CA ASP A 523 4.88 -58.71 -16.84
C ASP A 523 3.97 -59.02 -18.05
N ASP A 524 4.49 -59.80 -18.99
CA ASP A 524 3.96 -60.21 -20.32
C ASP A 524 4.31 -59.22 -21.46
N GLU A 525 5.07 -59.55 -22.52
CA GLU A 525 5.38 -60.80 -23.20
C GLU A 525 6.78 -60.74 -23.87
N ARG A 526 7.43 -61.90 -23.96
CA ARG A 526 8.69 -62.18 -24.68
C ARG A 526 8.43 -62.30 -26.19
N ASP A 527 9.43 -61.98 -27.02
CA ASP A 527 9.89 -62.86 -28.12
C ASP A 527 11.13 -62.33 -28.89
N HIS A 528 11.96 -63.30 -29.33
CA HIS A 528 13.06 -63.30 -30.33
C HIS A 528 14.54 -62.99 -29.94
N GLU A 529 15.25 -64.09 -29.63
CA GLU A 529 16.47 -64.64 -30.26
C GLU A 529 17.63 -63.77 -30.82
N SER A 530 18.78 -63.90 -30.11
CA SER A 530 20.12 -64.36 -30.55
C SER A 530 20.94 -63.60 -31.62
N ILE A 531 22.20 -63.24 -31.28
CA ILE A 531 23.49 -63.81 -31.77
C ILE A 531 24.68 -62.85 -31.46
N TYR A 532 25.85 -63.45 -31.15
CA TYR A 532 27.19 -62.92 -30.77
C TYR A 532 27.37 -62.60 -29.28
N GLY A 533 28.36 -63.11 -28.55
CA GLY A 533 29.58 -63.84 -28.91
C GLY A 533 30.76 -63.31 -28.09
N THR A 534 31.08 -64.01 -26.99
CA THR A 534 32.41 -64.20 -26.35
C THR A 534 33.33 -63.02 -25.97
N GLY A 535 33.73 -63.01 -24.69
CA GLY A 535 34.96 -62.41 -24.12
C GLY A 535 34.68 -61.73 -22.76
N CYS A 536 34.76 -62.41 -21.60
CA CYS A 536 35.95 -62.53 -20.71
C CYS A 536 36.63 -61.16 -20.45
N ASP A 537 36.79 -60.59 -19.24
CA ASP A 537 36.92 -61.17 -17.89
C ASP A 537 36.66 -60.14 -16.77
N SER A 538 36.39 -60.70 -15.59
CA SER A 538 36.55 -60.17 -14.21
C SER A 538 35.47 -59.27 -13.58
N ASP A 539 34.61 -59.95 -12.82
CA ASP A 539 33.65 -59.46 -11.85
C ASP A 539 34.31 -58.78 -10.63
N THR A 540 33.76 -57.64 -10.21
CA THR A 540 33.25 -57.39 -8.83
C THR A 540 32.78 -55.93 -8.73
N CYS A 541 31.49 -55.71 -8.91
CA CYS A 541 30.82 -54.46 -8.52
C CYS A 541 29.73 -54.81 -7.52
N THR A 542 30.13 -54.94 -6.26
CA THR A 542 29.22 -55.11 -5.12
C THR A 542 28.60 -53.77 -4.76
N SER A 543 27.28 -53.80 -4.62
CA SER A 543 26.47 -52.72 -4.10
C SER A 543 26.80 -52.44 -2.63
N GLU A 544 27.54 -51.37 -2.36
CA GLU A 544 27.58 -50.63 -1.08
C GLU A 544 28.60 -49.49 -1.22
N GLU A 545 28.14 -48.25 -1.41
CA GLU A 545 28.82 -46.98 -1.02
C GLU A 545 28.12 -45.77 -1.66
N ILE A 546 26.92 -45.41 -1.17
CA ILE A 546 26.49 -44.00 -1.19
C ILE A 546 25.80 -43.73 0.16
N PHE A 547 26.58 -43.84 1.23
CA PHE A 547 26.30 -43.17 2.48
C PHE A 547 27.53 -42.35 2.85
N GLN A 548 27.25 -41.11 3.31
CA GLN A 548 28.13 -40.21 4.05
C GLN A 548 29.04 -39.19 3.33
N VAL A 549 28.73 -37.92 3.65
CA VAL A 549 29.63 -36.79 3.97
C VAL A 549 29.97 -35.79 2.85
N ARG A 550 29.38 -34.59 2.95
CA ARG A 550 30.13 -33.33 3.13
C ARG A 550 29.26 -32.19 3.67
N TYR A 551 29.24 -32.09 5.00
CA TYR A 551 29.21 -30.79 5.68
C TYR A 551 30.68 -30.41 5.93
N HIS A 552 31.15 -29.27 5.43
CA HIS A 552 32.25 -28.56 6.08
C HIS A 552 32.23 -27.04 5.87
N ASN A 553 32.35 -26.39 7.03
CA ASN A 553 32.45 -24.97 7.40
C ASN A 553 33.43 -24.11 6.62
N TYR A 554 33.27 -22.78 6.71
CA TYR A 554 34.18 -21.81 7.36
C TYR A 554 33.34 -20.52 7.60
N SER A 555 32.98 -20.17 8.85
CA SER A 555 33.72 -19.37 9.86
C SER A 555 33.67 -17.87 9.61
#